data_AF-A0A8J4TX47-F1
#
_entry.id   AF-A0A8J4TX47-F1
#
_cell.length_a   1.000
_cell.length_b   1.000
_cell.length_c   1.000
_cell.angle_alpha   90.00
_cell.angle_beta   90.00
_cell.angle_gamma   90.00
#
_symmetry.space_group_name_H-M   'P 1'
#
loop_
_entity.id
_entity.type
_entity.pdbx_description
1 polymer ?
#
loop_
_entity_poly.entity_id
_entity_poly.type
_entity_poly.pdbx_seq_one_letter_code
_entity_poly.pdbx_strand_id
1 'polypeptide(L)'
;YAMAVMNHHVCPVENWSYNETCSEEKAEQGFPKTCCTIQDIPLISKCGSFPPESCLFSLVGNVGSFMVVMVCLLRYAQIIEHSHHSWTNTSALVSGFINAVGLVMVGNFQVDHARTLHYVGAGVAFPAGMLFVCLQCVLTYRVAVTPLDYLMAHVRVAIASVSLIALIL
;
A
#
# COMPACT_ATOMS: atom_id res chain seq x y z
N TYR A 1 0.46 -12.35 -7.73
CA TYR A 1 -0.69 -12.93 -8.45
C TYR A 1 -0.31 -14.20 -9.18
N ALA A 2 0.47 -14.15 -10.27
CA ALA A 2 0.84 -15.35 -11.05
C ALA A 2 1.39 -16.51 -10.20
N MET A 3 2.31 -16.23 -9.28
CA MET A 3 2.85 -17.22 -8.34
C MET A 3 1.76 -17.87 -7.47
N ALA A 4 0.87 -17.07 -6.88
CA ALA A 4 -0.24 -17.55 -6.07
C ALA A 4 -1.24 -18.41 -6.87
N VAL A 5 -1.45 -18.11 -8.15
CA VAL A 5 -2.29 -18.94 -9.03
C VAL A 5 -1.60 -20.27 -9.35
N MET A 6 -0.31 -20.24 -9.71
CA MET A 6 0.46 -21.45 -10.00
C MET A 6 0.55 -22.41 -8.80
N ASN A 7 0.59 -21.87 -7.58
CA ASN A 7 0.59 -22.65 -6.34
C ASN A 7 -0.82 -23.00 -5.82
N HIS A 8 -1.88 -22.70 -6.57
CA HIS A 8 -3.28 -22.94 -6.17
C HIS A 8 -3.68 -22.24 -4.85
N HIS A 9 -3.00 -21.15 -4.49
CA HIS A 9 -3.31 -20.35 -3.29
C HIS A 9 -4.48 -19.38 -3.50
N VAL A 10 -4.70 -18.94 -4.74
CA VAL A 10 -5.81 -18.05 -5.13
C VAL A 10 -6.44 -18.49 -6.45
N CYS A 11 -7.66 -18.03 -6.69
CA CYS A 11 -8.41 -18.33 -7.90
C CYS A 11 -7.93 -17.51 -9.11
N PRO A 12 -7.90 -18.08 -10.34
CA PRO A 12 -7.71 -17.31 -11.55
C PRO A 12 -8.83 -16.27 -11.72
N VAL A 13 -8.48 -15.05 -12.13
CA VAL A 13 -9.46 -13.97 -12.35
C VAL A 13 -10.37 -14.30 -13.52
N GLU A 14 -9.86 -15.05 -14.52
CA GLU A 14 -10.59 -15.46 -15.72
C GLU A 14 -11.71 -16.48 -15.43
N ASN A 15 -11.57 -17.28 -14.37
CA ASN A 15 -12.55 -18.31 -13.97
C ASN A 15 -13.33 -17.91 -12.70
N TRP A 16 -13.19 -16.67 -12.23
CA TRP A 16 -13.93 -16.20 -11.06
C TRP A 16 -15.33 -15.72 -11.49
N SER A 17 -16.36 -16.47 -11.12
CA SER A 17 -17.76 -16.07 -11.28
C SER A 17 -18.39 -15.78 -9.93
N TYR A 18 -18.85 -14.55 -9.69
CA TYR A 18 -19.71 -14.23 -8.55
C TYR A 18 -21.10 -14.83 -8.80
N ASN A 19 -21.34 -16.05 -8.30
CA ASN A 19 -22.66 -16.67 -8.30
C ASN A 19 -23.03 -17.08 -6.87
N GLU A 20 -24.15 -16.55 -6.36
CA GLU A 20 -24.66 -16.79 -5.00
C GLU A 20 -24.95 -18.27 -4.73
N THR A 21 -25.10 -19.08 -5.78
CA THR A 21 -25.39 -20.52 -5.70
C THR A 21 -24.16 -21.33 -6.10
N CYS A 22 -23.16 -21.45 -5.23
CA CYS A 22 -22.19 -22.53 -5.45
C CYS A 22 -22.82 -23.85 -5.04
N SER A 23 -23.37 -24.54 -6.04
CA SER A 23 -23.71 -25.95 -5.96
C SER A 23 -22.45 -26.72 -5.57
N GLU A 24 -22.55 -27.60 -4.58
CA GLU A 24 -21.46 -28.49 -4.12
C GLU A 24 -20.89 -29.43 -5.20
N GLU A 25 -21.32 -29.30 -6.46
CA GLU A 25 -20.91 -30.18 -7.54
C GLU A 25 -19.71 -29.65 -8.32
N LYS A 26 -18.67 -30.48 -8.28
CA LYS A 26 -17.39 -30.46 -9.01
C LYS A 26 -16.29 -29.58 -8.43
N ALA A 27 -15.90 -29.91 -7.21
CA ALA A 27 -14.47 -29.99 -6.91
C ALA A 27 -13.84 -31.05 -7.83
N GLU A 28 -13.29 -30.66 -8.97
CA GLU A 28 -12.39 -31.53 -9.72
C GLU A 28 -11.20 -31.89 -8.83
N GLN A 29 -10.88 -33.18 -8.78
CA GLN A 29 -9.78 -33.76 -8.00
C GLN A 29 -8.46 -33.03 -8.32
N GLY A 30 -8.04 -32.15 -7.41
CA GLY A 30 -6.81 -31.36 -7.53
C GLY A 30 -6.91 -29.92 -7.01
N PHE A 31 -8.13 -29.35 -6.91
CA PHE A 31 -8.36 -28.01 -6.37
C PHE A 31 -9.07 -28.07 -5.01
N PRO A 32 -8.41 -27.74 -3.88
CA PRO A 32 -9.03 -27.82 -2.56
C PRO A 32 -9.89 -26.59 -2.17
N LYS A 33 -10.18 -25.64 -3.07
CA LYS A 33 -10.97 -24.44 -2.75
C LYS A 33 -12.02 -24.11 -3.82
N THR A 34 -13.29 -24.03 -3.41
CA THR A 34 -14.41 -23.53 -4.21
C THR A 34 -14.34 -22.01 -4.36
N CYS A 35 -13.99 -21.54 -5.57
CA CYS A 35 -13.70 -20.15 -5.92
C CYS A 35 -14.94 -19.25 -6.08
N CYS A 36 -15.81 -19.23 -5.07
CA CYS A 36 -17.14 -18.64 -5.20
C CYS A 36 -17.46 -17.55 -4.20
N THR A 37 -16.66 -17.43 -3.15
CA THR A 37 -16.96 -16.51 -2.06
C THR A 37 -16.22 -15.18 -2.25
N ILE A 38 -16.78 -14.08 -1.73
CA ILE A 38 -16.10 -12.77 -1.67
C ILE A 38 -14.74 -12.86 -0.98
N GLN A 39 -14.54 -13.86 -0.12
CA GLN A 39 -13.31 -14.07 0.63
C GLN A 39 -12.17 -14.60 -0.25
N ASP A 40 -12.48 -15.12 -1.43
CA ASP A 40 -11.52 -15.71 -2.39
C ASP A 40 -11.19 -14.77 -3.56
N ILE A 41 -11.69 -13.53 -3.55
CA ILE A 41 -11.29 -12.52 -4.53
C ILE A 41 -9.77 -12.36 -4.47
N PRO A 42 -9.05 -12.47 -5.60
CA PRO A 42 -7.59 -12.46 -5.65
C PRO A 42 -7.00 -11.06 -5.46
N LEU A 43 -7.33 -10.41 -4.35
CA LEU A 43 -6.73 -9.16 -3.90
C LEU A 43 -5.23 -9.36 -3.61
N ILE A 44 -4.46 -8.27 -3.63
CA ILE A 44 -3.01 -8.31 -3.39
C ILE A 44 -2.69 -8.97 -2.04
N SER A 45 -3.39 -8.57 -0.96
CA SER A 45 -3.19 -9.15 0.38
C SER A 45 -3.53 -10.63 0.45
N LYS A 46 -4.52 -11.08 -0.34
CA LYS A 46 -4.88 -12.51 -0.44
C LYS A 46 -3.79 -13.30 -1.17
N CYS A 47 -3.28 -12.77 -2.27
CA CYS A 47 -2.17 -13.36 -3.00
C CYS A 47 -0.89 -13.50 -2.15
N GLY A 48 -0.69 -12.63 -1.16
CA GLY A 48 0.47 -12.63 -0.27
C GLY A 48 0.25 -13.39 1.05
N SER A 49 -0.76 -14.26 1.16
CA SER A 49 -1.08 -14.90 2.44
C SER A 49 -0.31 -16.18 2.74
N PHE A 50 0.12 -16.93 1.73
CA PHE A 50 0.80 -18.22 1.88
C PHE A 50 2.26 -18.16 1.37
N PRO A 51 3.18 -19.00 1.88
CA PRO A 51 4.55 -19.08 1.34
C PRO A 51 4.58 -19.76 -0.03
N PRO A 52 5.46 -19.33 -0.96
CA PRO A 52 6.51 -18.33 -0.80
C PRO A 52 6.06 -16.87 -0.99
N GLU A 53 4.81 -16.63 -1.40
CA GLU A 53 4.32 -15.28 -1.73
C GLU A 53 4.28 -14.35 -0.52
N SER A 54 3.96 -14.88 0.66
CA SER A 54 3.94 -14.14 1.91
C SER A 54 5.32 -13.65 2.34
N CYS A 55 6.37 -14.44 2.07
CA CYS A 55 7.75 -14.02 2.30
C CYS A 55 8.13 -12.86 1.37
N LEU A 56 7.74 -12.91 0.10
CA LEU A 56 7.96 -11.81 -0.84
C LEU A 56 7.16 -10.57 -0.46
N PHE A 57 5.91 -10.73 -0.01
CA PHE A 57 5.07 -9.63 0.43
C PHE A 57 5.64 -8.93 1.67
N SER A 58 6.12 -9.71 2.65
CA SER A 58 6.83 -9.18 3.83
C SER A 58 8.13 -8.48 3.45
N LEU A 59 8.94 -9.08 2.57
CA LEU A 59 10.19 -8.47 2.10
C LEU A 59 9.93 -7.11 1.44
N VAL A 60 9.00 -7.03 0.49
CA VAL A 60 8.64 -5.79 -0.21
C VAL A 60 8.07 -4.76 0.76
N GLY A 61 7.18 -5.17 1.68
CA GLY A 61 6.62 -4.29 2.70
C GLY A 61 7.68 -3.70 3.64
N ASN A 62 8.62 -4.52 4.10
CA ASN A 62 9.71 -4.09 4.98
C ASN A 62 10.73 -3.19 4.26
N VAL A 63 11.14 -3.53 3.03
CA VAL A 63 12.00 -2.68 2.20
C VAL A 63 11.31 -1.35 1.90
N GLY A 64 10.02 -1.38 1.53
CA GLY A 64 9.22 -0.18 1.31
C GLY A 64 9.14 0.71 2.55
N SER A 65 8.91 0.13 3.72
CA SER A 65 8.90 0.85 5.00
C SER A 65 10.24 1.54 5.28
N PHE A 66 11.36 0.82 5.12
CA PHE A 66 12.69 1.40 5.28
C PHE A 66 12.94 2.58 4.32
N MET A 67 12.56 2.42 3.04
CA MET A 67 12.69 3.47 2.04
C MET A 67 11.84 4.70 2.40
N VAL A 68 10.61 4.52 2.92
CA VAL A 68 9.79 5.63 3.40
C VAL A 68 10.51 6.38 4.52
N VAL A 69 11.05 5.69 5.53
CA VAL A 69 11.80 6.33 6.63
C VAL A 69 12.97 7.15 6.08
N MET A 70 13.75 6.58 5.17
CA MET A 70 14.88 7.28 4.53
C MET A 70 14.41 8.54 3.78
N VAL A 71 13.36 8.42 2.95
CA VAL A 71 12.79 9.56 2.22
C VAL A 71 12.29 10.64 3.18
N CYS A 72 11.65 10.26 4.28
CA CYS A 72 11.14 11.19 5.28
C CYS A 72 12.28 12.00 5.92
N LEU A 73 13.36 11.32 6.32
CA LEU A 73 14.54 11.98 6.90
C LEU A 73 15.24 12.91 5.92
N LEU A 74 15.49 12.44 4.69
CA LEU A 74 16.13 13.23 3.64
C LEU A 74 15.31 14.47 3.28
N ARG A 75 13.99 14.30 3.12
CA ARG A 75 13.08 15.42 2.82
C ARG A 75 12.98 16.39 3.99
N TYR A 76 12.92 15.89 5.22
CA TYR A 76 12.88 16.75 6.40
C TYR A 76 14.15 17.62 6.51
N ALA A 77 15.33 17.03 6.29
CA ALA A 77 16.61 17.74 6.27
C ALA A 77 16.69 18.77 5.13
N GLN A 78 16.32 18.38 3.91
CA GLN A 78 16.29 19.30 2.75
C GLN A 78 15.42 20.53 3.00
N ILE A 79 14.25 20.35 3.62
CA ILE A 79 13.32 21.45 3.89
C ILE A 79 13.86 22.38 4.99
N ILE A 80 14.54 21.84 6.02
CA ILE A 80 15.18 22.67 7.06
C ILE A 80 16.26 23.56 6.47
N GLU A 81 17.02 23.07 5.50
CA GLU A 81 18.08 23.85 4.84
C GLU A 81 17.51 25.03 4.03
N HIS A 82 16.36 24.85 3.39
CA HIS A 82 15.73 25.88 2.55
C HIS A 82 14.79 26.81 3.32
N SER A 83 14.19 26.33 4.41
CA SER A 83 13.18 27.05 5.18
C SER A 83 13.37 26.74 6.66
N HIS A 84 13.34 27.77 7.51
CA HIS A 84 13.33 27.60 8.96
C HIS A 84 12.23 26.63 9.43
N HIS A 85 12.40 26.10 10.65
CA HIS A 85 11.56 25.08 11.25
C HIS A 85 10.06 25.37 11.05
N SER A 86 9.36 24.42 10.41
CA SER A 86 7.94 24.54 10.09
C SER A 86 7.18 23.34 10.63
N TRP A 87 6.04 23.61 11.28
CA TRP A 87 5.10 22.59 11.73
C TRP A 87 4.70 21.64 10.60
N THR A 88 4.54 22.15 9.36
CA THR A 88 4.22 21.33 8.18
C THR A 88 5.30 20.28 7.88
N ASN A 89 6.58 20.63 8.05
CA ASN A 89 7.70 19.71 7.81
C ASN A 89 7.73 18.59 8.88
N THR A 90 7.56 18.97 10.14
CA THR A 90 7.49 18.01 11.25
C THR A 90 6.27 17.09 11.13
N SER A 91 5.09 17.63 10.79
CA SER A 91 3.89 16.82 10.53
C SER A 91 4.11 15.84 9.37
N ALA A 92 4.80 16.25 8.30
CA ALA A 92 5.14 15.36 7.20
C ALA A 92 6.04 14.22 7.69
N LEU A 93 7.12 14.52 8.41
CA LEU A 93 8.02 13.51 8.98
C LEU A 93 7.25 12.48 9.84
N VAL A 94 6.42 12.96 10.78
CA VAL A 94 5.62 12.10 11.66
C VAL A 94 4.65 11.23 10.87
N SER A 95 3.91 11.81 9.91
CA SER A 95 2.99 11.04 9.06
C SER A 95 3.70 9.95 8.26
N GLY A 96 4.91 10.22 7.77
CA GLY A 96 5.70 9.24 7.03
C GLY A 96 6.21 8.09 7.91
N PHE A 97 6.58 8.34 9.16
CA PHE A 97 6.91 7.28 10.12
C PHE A 97 5.70 6.43 10.50
N ILE A 98 4.53 7.04 10.70
CA ILE A 98 3.28 6.32 10.94
C ILE A 98 2.95 5.43 9.73
N ASN A 99 3.11 5.94 8.50
CA ASN A 99 2.96 5.16 7.27
C ASN A 99 3.93 3.96 7.24
N ALA A 100 5.20 4.17 7.59
CA ALA A 100 6.22 3.12 7.62
C ALA A 100 5.86 1.99 8.62
N VAL A 101 5.33 2.35 9.80
CA VAL A 101 4.82 1.37 10.78
C VAL A 101 3.64 0.58 10.19
N GLY A 102 2.69 1.27 9.55
CA GLY A 102 1.57 0.62 8.87
C GLY A 102 2.02 -0.37 7.79
N LEU A 103 3.01 0.00 6.97
CA LEU A 103 3.58 -0.88 5.93
C LEU A 103 4.23 -2.14 6.51
N VAL A 104 4.96 -2.01 7.63
CA VAL A 104 5.51 -3.18 8.34
C VAL A 104 4.37 -4.08 8.82
N MET A 105 3.31 -3.53 9.40
CA MET A 105 2.17 -4.33 9.84
C MET A 105 1.50 -5.07 8.66
N VAL A 106 1.19 -4.36 7.58
CA VAL A 106 0.56 -4.96 6.38
C VAL A 106 1.42 -6.07 5.79
N GLY A 107 2.73 -5.86 5.66
CA GLY A 107 3.64 -6.83 5.04
C GLY A 107 3.88 -8.08 5.90
N ASN A 108 3.90 -7.96 7.23
CA ASN A 108 4.25 -9.07 8.12
C ASN A 108 3.03 -9.81 8.70
N PHE A 109 1.87 -9.17 8.79
CA PHE A 109 0.64 -9.79 9.24
C PHE A 109 -0.27 -10.05 8.04
N GLN A 110 -0.34 -11.29 7.59
CA GLN A 110 -1.13 -11.67 6.42
C GLN A 110 -2.64 -11.65 6.74
N VAL A 111 -3.47 -11.32 5.75
CA VAL A 111 -4.90 -11.14 5.94
C VAL A 111 -5.62 -12.43 6.38
N ASP A 112 -5.13 -13.60 5.98
CA ASP A 112 -5.72 -14.90 6.34
C ASP A 112 -5.28 -15.42 7.71
N HIS A 113 -4.15 -14.96 8.23
CA HIS A 113 -3.60 -15.44 9.51
C HIS A 113 -3.77 -14.44 10.66
N ALA A 114 -3.69 -13.15 10.36
CA ALA A 114 -3.71 -12.07 11.34
C ALA A 114 -4.54 -10.87 10.84
N ARG A 115 -5.78 -11.16 10.43
CA ARG A 115 -6.71 -10.23 9.75
C ARG A 115 -6.84 -8.87 10.43
N THR A 116 -7.05 -8.86 11.75
CA THR A 116 -7.21 -7.63 12.52
C THR A 116 -5.97 -6.75 12.43
N LEU A 117 -4.78 -7.33 12.64
CA LEU A 117 -3.52 -6.58 12.57
C LEU A 117 -3.23 -6.11 11.14
N HIS A 118 -3.54 -6.94 10.13
CA HIS A 118 -3.39 -6.56 8.73
C HIS A 118 -4.22 -5.32 8.39
N TYR A 119 -5.52 -5.32 8.72
CA TYR A 119 -6.40 -4.20 8.41
C TYR A 119 -6.13 -2.95 9.25
N VAL A 120 -5.72 -3.11 10.52
CA VAL A 120 -5.21 -1.97 11.31
C VAL A 120 -3.98 -1.39 10.63
N GLY A 121 -3.04 -2.24 10.20
CA GLY A 121 -1.86 -1.82 9.44
C GLY A 121 -2.25 -1.05 8.18
N ALA A 122 -3.19 -1.55 7.39
CA ALA A 122 -3.65 -0.91 6.16
C ALA A 122 -4.35 0.44 6.44
N GLY A 123 -5.21 0.47 7.46
CA GLY A 123 -5.90 1.67 7.91
C GLY A 123 -4.98 2.73 8.51
N VAL A 124 -3.76 2.35 8.94
CA VAL A 124 -2.72 3.29 9.35
C VAL A 124 -1.85 3.71 8.16
N ALA A 125 -1.39 2.74 7.36
CA ALA A 125 -0.48 2.96 6.25
C ALA A 125 -1.07 3.95 5.22
N PHE A 126 -2.23 3.63 4.64
CA PHE A 126 -2.72 4.39 3.51
C PHE A 126 -3.11 5.83 3.85
N PRO A 127 -3.85 6.11 4.94
CA PRO A 127 -4.18 7.49 5.30
C PRO A 127 -2.95 8.30 5.72
N ALA A 128 -2.01 7.71 6.47
CA ALA A 128 -0.78 8.40 6.86
C ALA A 128 0.13 8.68 5.65
N GLY A 129 0.23 7.73 4.72
CA GLY A 129 0.94 7.91 3.45
C GLY A 129 0.29 9.00 2.58
N MET A 130 -1.04 9.02 2.51
CA MET A 130 -1.79 10.07 1.83
C MET A 130 -1.54 11.46 2.43
N LEU A 131 -1.60 11.55 3.76
CA LEU A 131 -1.27 12.79 4.47
C LEU A 131 0.18 13.22 4.18
N PHE A 132 1.13 12.30 4.22
CA PHE A 132 2.53 12.57 3.89
C PHE A 132 2.69 13.17 2.49
N VAL A 133 2.13 12.54 1.45
CA VAL A 133 2.28 13.04 0.08
C VAL A 133 1.58 14.39 -0.13
N CYS A 134 0.43 14.63 0.50
CA CYS A 134 -0.26 15.92 0.47
C CYS A 134 0.59 17.03 1.12
N LEU A 135 1.16 16.77 2.29
CA LEU A 135 2.06 17.72 2.96
C LEU A 135 3.33 17.96 2.13
N GLN A 136 3.89 16.93 1.51
CA GLN A 136 5.03 17.07 0.59
C GLN A 136 4.68 17.92 -0.64
N CYS A 137 3.46 17.84 -1.18
CA CYS A 137 3.02 18.72 -2.26
C CYS A 137 3.06 20.19 -1.81
N VAL A 138 2.47 20.49 -0.64
CA VAL A 138 2.48 21.86 -0.06
C VAL A 138 3.91 22.36 0.15
N LEU A 139 4.78 21.55 0.75
CA LEU A 139 6.18 21.91 0.99
C LEU A 139 6.94 22.12 -0.32
N THR A 140 6.64 21.34 -1.36
CA THR A 140 7.29 21.48 -2.67
C THR A 140 6.97 22.83 -3.30
N TYR A 141 5.71 23.29 -3.26
CA TYR A 141 5.37 24.64 -3.74
C TYR A 141 6.01 25.74 -2.90
N ARG A 142 6.09 25.57 -1.57
CA ARG A 142 6.68 26.59 -0.69
C ARG A 142 8.17 26.82 -0.95
N VAL A 143 8.88 25.80 -1.42
CA VAL A 143 10.32 25.87 -1.71
C VAL A 143 10.61 26.09 -3.20
N ALA A 144 9.58 26.07 -4.07
CA ALA A 144 9.76 26.23 -5.51
C ALA A 144 10.21 27.65 -5.88
N VAL A 145 11.36 27.74 -6.57
CA VAL A 145 11.91 29.03 -7.06
C VAL A 145 11.93 29.06 -8.58
N THR A 146 12.23 27.95 -9.23
CA THR A 146 12.37 27.86 -10.68
C THR A 146 11.10 27.31 -11.34
N PRO A 147 10.84 27.59 -12.63
CA PRO A 147 9.70 27.01 -13.34
C PRO A 147 9.72 25.47 -13.36
N LEU A 148 10.91 24.86 -13.31
CA LEU A 148 11.05 23.40 -13.24
C LEU A 148 10.59 22.86 -11.88
N ASP A 149 10.85 23.58 -10.79
CA ASP A 149 10.36 23.22 -9.46
C ASP A 149 8.83 23.28 -9.39
N TYR A 150 8.22 24.31 -10.00
CA TYR A 150 6.77 24.42 -10.12
C TYR A 150 6.18 23.28 -10.96
N LEU A 151 6.81 22.91 -12.08
CA LEU A 151 6.38 21.76 -12.87
C LEU A 151 6.42 20.46 -12.04
N MET A 152 7.50 20.23 -11.29
CA MET A 152 7.58 19.09 -10.38
C MET A 152 6.47 19.11 -9.32
N ALA A 153 6.15 20.29 -8.76
CA ALA A 153 5.07 20.45 -7.81
C ALA A 153 3.70 20.12 -8.42
N HIS A 154 3.42 20.54 -9.66
CA HIS A 154 2.20 20.17 -10.39
C HIS A 154 2.11 18.67 -10.62
N VAL A 155 3.20 18.04 -11.08
CA VAL A 155 3.26 16.59 -11.27
C VAL A 155 2.99 15.84 -9.97
N ARG A 156 3.59 16.27 -8.85
CA ARG A 156 3.34 15.68 -7.52
C ARG A 156 1.88 15.79 -7.10
N VAL A 157 1.24 16.95 -7.30
CA VAL A 157 -0.19 17.12 -7.00
C VAL A 157 -1.04 16.20 -7.87
N ALA A 158 -0.78 16.11 -9.17
CA ALA A 158 -1.53 15.23 -10.06
C ALA A 158 -1.45 13.76 -9.60
N ILE A 159 -0.25 13.29 -9.25
CA ILE A 159 -0.05 11.92 -8.72
C ILE A 159 -0.75 11.74 -7.37
N ALA A 160 -0.69 12.74 -6.48
CA ALA A 160 -1.37 12.68 -5.17
C ALA A 160 -2.89 12.65 -5.33
N SER A 161 -3.46 13.43 -6.26
CA SER A 161 -4.89 13.42 -6.57
C SER A 161 -5.33 12.07 -7.13
N VAL A 162 -4.58 11.48 -8.07
CA VAL A 162 -4.87 10.13 -8.58
C VAL A 162 -4.79 9.09 -7.45
N SER A 163 -3.77 9.18 -6.60
CA SER A 163 -3.63 8.30 -5.43
C SER A 163 -4.79 8.45 -4.44
N LEU A 164 -5.29 9.68 -4.22
CA LEU A 164 -6.43 9.94 -3.35
C LEU A 164 -7.72 9.34 -3.90
N ILE A 165 -7.95 9.52 -5.21
CA ILE A 165 -9.10 8.92 -5.89
C ILE A 165 -9.04 7.40 -5.77
N ALA A 166 -7.87 6.80 -6.04
CA ALA A 166 -7.66 5.36 -5.94
C ALA A 166 -7.76 4.81 -4.51
N LEU A 167 -7.57 5.65 -3.48
CA LEU A 167 -7.76 5.26 -2.08
C LEU A 167 -9.24 5.26 -1.67
N ILE A 168 -10.05 6.11 -2.30
CA ILE A 168 -11.48 6.27 -1.97
C ILE A 168 -12.34 5.23 -2.73
N LEU A 169 -11.95 4.88 -3.95
CA LEU A 169 -12.60 3.88 -4.80
C LEU A 169 -12.26 2.45 -4.35
#